data_AF-A0A7C4MJW3-F1
#
_entry.id   AF-A0A7C4MJW3-F1
#
_cell.length_a   1.000
_cell.length_b   1.000
_cell.length_c   1.000
_cell.angle_alpha   90.00
_cell.angle_beta   90.00
_cell.angle_gamma   90.00
#
_symmetry.space_group_name_H-M   'P 1'
#
loop_
_entity.id
_entity.type
_entity.pdbx_description
1 polymer ?
#
loop_
_entity_poly.entity_id
_entity_poly.type
_entity_poly.pdbx_seq_one_letter_code
_entity_poly.pdbx_strand_id
1 'polypeptide(L)'
;MQSGHAGVQIPLPALKHIDIAKTFGKYCHSKKNDYNVIDIVLFGSVAKKHLNPKDIDIMLIHENPVFEKIQSLHGKDYCSNDIQRFQLLDKMLQEYNYPSIIEVMKNDIIAEAISKNIINLRYLNKNFFHDKIYYEGEILRNVDPKFFDKIFEYALLWNPQTENYDIPIKNKYNLLK
;
A
#
# COMPACT_ATOMS: atom_id res chain seq x y z
N MET A 1 -40.11 -17.43 30.93
CA MET A 1 -38.75 -17.00 31.30
C MET A 1 -37.81 -17.43 30.20
N GLN A 2 -36.94 -16.51 29.80
CA GLN A 2 -36.12 -16.49 28.59
C GLN A 2 -35.01 -17.56 28.63
N SER A 3 -34.80 -18.27 27.53
CA SER A 3 -33.47 -18.81 27.19
C SER A 3 -32.92 -17.97 26.03
N GLY A 4 -31.91 -17.18 26.36
CA GLY A 4 -31.26 -16.25 25.45
C GLY A 4 -30.65 -16.99 24.26
N HIS A 5 -30.95 -16.48 23.06
CA HIS A 5 -30.18 -16.78 21.87
C HIS A 5 -28.77 -16.24 22.08
N ALA A 6 -27.84 -17.11 22.44
CA ALA A 6 -26.43 -16.85 22.25
C ALA A 6 -26.23 -16.62 20.75
N GLY A 7 -26.05 -15.36 20.37
CA GLY A 7 -25.73 -14.98 19.00
C GLY A 7 -24.49 -15.75 18.58
N VAL A 8 -24.66 -16.66 17.62
CA VAL A 8 -23.56 -17.32 16.94
C VAL A 8 -22.77 -16.20 16.26
N GLN A 9 -21.65 -15.80 16.85
CA GLN A 9 -20.63 -15.05 16.13
C GLN A 9 -20.15 -15.97 15.03
N ILE A 10 -20.65 -15.76 13.82
CA ILE A 10 -20.09 -16.38 12.62
C ILE A 10 -18.68 -15.79 12.51
N PRO A 11 -17.61 -16.59 12.67
CA PRO A 11 -16.27 -16.09 12.41
C PRO A 11 -16.24 -15.65 10.95
N LEU A 12 -15.89 -14.38 10.72
CA LEU A 12 -15.58 -13.87 9.38
C LEU A 12 -14.63 -14.89 8.74
N PRO A 13 -14.91 -15.39 7.52
CA PRO A 13 -13.99 -16.30 6.84
C PRO A 13 -12.61 -15.65 6.87
N ALA A 14 -11.58 -16.42 7.20
CA ALA A 14 -10.20 -15.99 7.16
C ALA A 14 -9.89 -15.51 5.73
N LEU A 15 -10.13 -14.22 5.48
CA LEU A 15 -9.86 -13.58 4.21
C LEU A 15 -8.38 -13.72 3.98
N LYS A 16 -8.01 -14.38 2.88
CA LYS A 16 -6.61 -14.54 2.55
C LYS A 16 -6.05 -13.14 2.35
N HIS A 17 -4.82 -12.89 2.80
CA HIS A 17 -4.14 -11.59 2.63
C HIS A 17 -4.19 -11.09 1.18
N ILE A 18 -4.22 -12.00 0.21
CA ILE A 18 -4.38 -11.65 -1.21
C ILE A 18 -5.75 -11.04 -1.55
N ASP A 19 -6.84 -11.47 -0.92
CA ASP A 19 -8.18 -10.94 -1.17
C ASP A 19 -8.32 -9.52 -0.61
N ILE A 20 -7.72 -9.28 0.57
CA ILE A 20 -7.58 -7.93 1.15
C ILE A 20 -6.75 -7.04 0.22
N ALA A 21 -5.60 -7.54 -0.25
CA ALA A 21 -4.73 -6.80 -1.17
C ALA A 21 -5.47 -6.39 -2.45
N LYS A 22 -6.26 -7.31 -3.04
CA LYS A 22 -7.07 -7.03 -4.24
C LYS A 22 -8.16 -6.01 -3.97
N THR A 23 -8.84 -6.12 -2.83
CA THR A 23 -9.88 -5.16 -2.42
C THR A 23 -9.27 -3.75 -2.27
N PHE A 24 -8.12 -3.65 -1.63
CA PHE A 24 -7.39 -2.38 -1.49
C PHE A 24 -6.87 -1.85 -2.83
N GLY A 25 -6.31 -2.73 -3.68
CA GLY A 25 -5.84 -2.39 -5.03
C GLY A 25 -6.94 -1.80 -5.90
N LYS A 26 -8.14 -2.41 -5.87
CA LYS A 26 -9.32 -1.90 -6.56
C LYS A 26 -9.71 -0.49 -6.09
N TYR A 27 -9.70 -0.26 -4.78
CA TYR A 27 -9.94 1.08 -4.23
C TYR A 27 -8.90 2.09 -4.73
N CYS A 28 -7.61 1.79 -4.55
CA CYS A 28 -6.53 2.68 -5.00
C CYS A 28 -6.63 2.99 -6.50
N HIS A 29 -6.97 1.99 -7.31
CA HIS A 29 -7.11 2.17 -8.75
C HIS A 29 -8.27 3.12 -9.09
N SER A 30 -9.42 2.97 -8.41
CA SER A 30 -10.58 3.83 -8.62
C SER A 30 -10.32 5.31 -8.30
N LYS A 31 -9.35 5.59 -7.41
CA LYS A 31 -8.96 6.93 -6.97
C LYS A 31 -7.63 7.40 -7.57
N LYS A 32 -7.04 6.66 -8.52
CA LYS A 32 -5.65 6.90 -8.94
C LYS A 32 -5.44 8.30 -9.53
N ASN A 33 -6.43 8.81 -10.28
CA ASN A 33 -6.36 10.14 -10.88
C ASN A 33 -6.52 11.24 -9.83
N ASP A 34 -7.41 11.03 -8.84
CA ASP A 34 -7.62 11.97 -7.74
C ASP A 34 -6.32 12.21 -6.96
N TYR A 35 -5.49 11.18 -6.83
CA TYR A 35 -4.25 11.21 -6.04
C TYR A 35 -2.97 11.23 -6.86
N ASN A 36 -3.01 11.40 -8.19
CA ASN A 36 -1.83 11.34 -9.06
C ASN A 36 -0.98 10.06 -8.87
N VAL A 37 -1.66 8.92 -8.75
CA VAL A 37 -1.06 7.57 -8.71
C VAL A 37 -0.98 7.02 -10.13
N ILE A 38 0.20 6.54 -10.49
CA ILE A 38 0.51 5.98 -11.81
C ILE A 38 0.22 4.47 -11.81
N ASP A 39 0.80 3.75 -10.85
CA ASP A 39 0.63 2.30 -10.68
C ASP A 39 0.59 1.90 -9.22
N ILE A 40 0.00 0.73 -8.96
CA ILE A 40 -0.14 0.15 -7.63
C ILE A 40 0.59 -1.18 -7.65
N VAL A 41 1.45 -1.39 -6.65
CA VAL A 41 2.39 -2.50 -6.61
C VAL A 41 2.15 -3.32 -5.35
N LEU A 42 1.92 -4.62 -5.51
CA LEU A 42 1.98 -5.58 -4.41
C LEU A 42 3.40 -6.14 -4.34
N PHE A 43 4.00 -6.10 -3.15
CA PHE A 43 5.28 -6.72 -2.87
C PHE A 43 5.23 -7.45 -1.52
N GLY A 44 6.38 -7.67 -0.91
CA GLY A 44 6.53 -8.46 0.31
C GLY A 44 6.11 -9.93 0.23
N SER A 45 5.73 -10.46 1.40
CA SER A 45 5.43 -11.88 1.62
C SER A 45 4.23 -12.38 0.81
N VAL A 46 3.22 -11.53 0.58
CA VAL A 46 2.02 -11.87 -0.19
C VAL A 46 2.37 -12.06 -1.66
N ALA A 47 3.14 -11.14 -2.25
CA ALA A 47 3.60 -11.27 -3.64
C ALA A 47 4.47 -12.52 -3.85
N LYS A 48 5.30 -12.88 -2.85
CA LYS A 48 6.10 -14.12 -2.83
C LYS A 48 5.29 -15.40 -2.64
N LYS A 49 3.97 -15.31 -2.42
CA LYS A 49 3.09 -16.46 -2.11
C LYS A 49 3.55 -17.24 -0.87
N HIS A 50 4.06 -16.54 0.15
CA HIS A 50 4.32 -17.18 1.44
C HIS A 50 3.04 -17.82 2.00
N LEU A 51 3.16 -18.95 2.69
CA LEU A 51 2.01 -19.68 3.22
C LEU A 51 1.27 -18.88 4.30
N ASN A 52 2.00 -18.16 5.16
CA ASN A 52 1.47 -17.40 6.28
C ASN A 52 2.10 -15.98 6.31
N PRO A 53 1.71 -15.08 5.39
CA PRO A 53 2.15 -13.69 5.46
C PRO A 53 1.59 -13.03 6.74
N LYS A 54 2.36 -12.12 7.34
CA LYS A 54 1.93 -11.35 8.53
C LYS A 54 1.18 -10.07 8.15
N ASP A 55 1.53 -9.53 7.00
CA ASP A 55 1.14 -8.23 6.50
C ASP A 55 1.03 -8.25 4.97
N ILE A 56 0.56 -7.13 4.42
CA ILE A 56 0.36 -6.85 3.01
C ILE A 56 1.14 -5.57 2.71
N ASP A 57 2.19 -5.71 1.90
CA ASP A 57 3.01 -4.59 1.50
C ASP A 57 2.53 -4.05 0.13
N ILE A 58 2.02 -2.82 0.12
CA ILE A 58 1.54 -2.13 -1.08
C ILE A 58 2.35 -0.86 -1.29
N MET A 59 2.80 -0.64 -2.52
CA MET A 59 3.51 0.56 -2.92
C MET A 59 2.71 1.30 -4.00
N LEU A 60 2.52 2.60 -3.81
CA LEU A 60 1.95 3.49 -4.82
C LEU A 60 3.09 4.17 -5.57
N ILE A 61 3.15 3.97 -6.89
CA ILE A 61 4.03 4.75 -7.76
C ILE A 61 3.28 6.03 -8.13
N HIS A 62 3.87 7.19 -7.88
CA HIS A 62 3.12 8.44 -7.92
C HIS A 62 3.90 9.64 -8.48
N GLU A 63 3.15 10.71 -8.73
CA GLU A 63 3.63 12.09 -8.92
C GLU A 63 3.15 13.03 -7.81
N ASN A 64 2.46 12.50 -6.80
CA ASN A 64 1.86 13.30 -5.74
C ASN A 64 2.92 13.88 -4.78
N PRO A 65 3.02 15.21 -4.61
CA PRO A 65 3.96 15.83 -3.68
C PRO A 65 3.66 15.55 -2.21
N VAL A 66 2.42 15.18 -1.86
CA VAL A 66 2.04 14.82 -0.48
C VAL A 66 2.65 13.47 -0.10
N PHE A 67 2.57 12.49 -0.99
CA PHE A 67 3.19 11.17 -0.78
C PHE A 67 4.72 11.26 -0.65
N GLU A 68 5.36 12.16 -1.40
CA GLU A 68 6.80 12.46 -1.26
C GLU A 68 7.13 12.95 0.17
N LYS A 69 6.34 13.92 0.66
CA LYS A 69 6.53 14.50 1.98
C LYS A 69 6.31 13.45 3.06
N ILE A 70 5.25 12.65 2.95
CA ILE A 70 4.95 11.64 3.97
C ILE A 70 6.02 10.53 4.00
N GLN A 71 6.57 10.15 2.84
CA GLN A 71 7.68 9.19 2.74
C GLN A 71 8.93 9.72 3.46
N SER A 72 9.23 11.02 3.32
CA SER A 72 10.36 11.66 4.01
C SER A 72 10.21 11.76 5.54
N LEU A 73 8.97 11.70 6.05
CA LEU A 73 8.68 11.72 7.48
C LEU A 73 8.92 10.37 8.17
N HIS A 74 9.15 9.28 7.42
CA HIS A 74 9.50 7.97 7.97
C HIS A 74 10.92 7.99 8.58
N GLY A 75 11.05 8.61 9.75
CA GLY A 75 12.25 8.72 10.55
C GLY A 75 11.97 9.40 11.90
N LYS A 76 12.34 8.71 12.98
CA LYS A 76 12.28 9.08 14.42
C LYS A 76 10.92 9.37 15.09
N ASP A 77 9.86 9.80 14.41
CA ASP A 77 8.55 10.11 15.06
C ASP A 77 7.33 9.64 14.26
N TYR A 78 7.47 8.62 13.42
CA TYR A 78 6.34 8.15 12.60
C TYR A 78 5.35 7.34 13.44
N CYS A 79 4.06 7.67 13.33
CA CYS A 79 2.97 7.13 14.13
C CYS A 79 3.05 5.61 14.39
N SER A 80 2.65 5.19 15.59
CA SER A 80 2.88 3.83 16.11
C SER A 80 1.99 2.74 15.50
N ASN A 81 0.92 3.12 14.80
CA ASN A 81 0.00 2.19 14.14
C ASN A 81 -0.56 2.77 12.83
N ASP A 82 -1.12 1.90 11.99
CA ASP A 82 -1.55 2.24 10.64
C ASP A 82 -2.76 3.19 10.62
N ILE A 83 -3.68 3.13 11.59
CA ILE A 83 -4.80 4.09 11.68
C ILE A 83 -4.25 5.52 11.76
N GLN A 84 -3.29 5.77 12.66
CA GLN A 84 -2.70 7.09 12.80
C GLN A 84 -1.94 7.54 11.55
N ARG A 85 -1.30 6.60 10.84
CA ARG A 85 -0.63 6.89 9.56
C ARG A 85 -1.63 7.31 8.48
N PHE A 86 -2.77 6.62 8.39
CA PHE A 86 -3.86 7.00 7.48
C PHE A 86 -4.49 8.34 7.85
N GLN A 87 -4.67 8.64 9.13
CA GLN A 87 -5.17 9.94 9.59
C GLN A 87 -4.19 11.09 9.28
N LEU A 88 -2.89 10.87 9.49
CA LEU A 88 -1.86 11.84 9.13
C LEU A 88 -1.83 12.08 7.62
N LEU A 89 -1.88 11.01 6.84
CA LEU A 89 -1.95 11.09 5.39
C LEU A 89 -3.18 11.87 4.93
N ASP A 90 -4.35 11.56 5.49
CA ASP A 90 -5.59 12.25 5.16
C ASP A 90 -5.50 13.75 5.43
N LYS A 91 -5.01 14.12 6.62
CA LYS A 91 -4.79 15.52 6.98
C LYS A 91 -3.88 16.23 5.98
N MET A 92 -2.74 15.61 5.64
CA MET A 92 -1.82 16.18 4.65
C MET A 92 -2.43 16.24 3.25
N LEU A 93 -3.27 15.29 2.84
CA LEU A 93 -3.98 15.36 1.57
C LEU A 93 -4.98 16.52 1.55
N GLN A 94 -5.75 16.69 2.63
CA GLN A 94 -6.71 17.79 2.77
C GLN A 94 -6.04 19.17 2.70
N GLU A 95 -4.87 19.34 3.33
CA GLU A 95 -4.08 20.59 3.29
C GLU A 95 -3.68 21.01 1.85
N TYR A 96 -3.62 20.05 0.93
CA TYR A 96 -3.27 20.28 -0.49
C TYR A 96 -4.49 20.17 -1.41
N ASN A 97 -5.71 20.23 -0.85
CA ASN A 97 -6.99 20.14 -1.57
C ASN A 97 -7.23 18.81 -2.30
N TYR A 98 -6.63 17.71 -1.85
CA TYR A 98 -6.96 16.38 -2.34
C TYR A 98 -8.23 15.84 -1.65
N PRO A 99 -8.97 14.90 -2.26
CA PRO A 99 -10.08 14.22 -1.59
C PRO A 99 -9.65 13.42 -0.36
N SER A 100 -10.55 13.23 0.60
CA SER A 100 -10.25 12.46 1.81
C SER A 100 -9.96 10.99 1.49
N ILE A 101 -8.85 10.47 2.02
CA ILE A 101 -8.49 9.05 1.86
C ILE A 101 -9.16 8.17 2.91
N ILE A 102 -9.67 8.76 4.01
CA ILE A 102 -10.41 8.02 5.06
C ILE A 102 -11.66 7.35 4.49
N GLU A 103 -12.15 7.77 3.32
CA GLU A 103 -13.20 7.05 2.59
C GLU A 103 -12.88 5.57 2.35
N VAL A 104 -11.60 5.19 2.27
CA VAL A 104 -11.18 3.79 2.14
C VAL A 104 -11.69 2.93 3.31
N MET A 105 -11.83 3.52 4.49
CA MET A 105 -12.31 2.85 5.69
C MET A 105 -13.82 2.63 5.70
N LYS A 106 -14.57 3.12 4.69
CA LYS A 106 -15.98 2.74 4.47
C LYS A 106 -16.13 1.28 4.03
N ASN A 107 -15.04 0.63 3.60
CA ASN A 107 -15.01 -0.79 3.32
C ASN A 107 -14.59 -1.57 4.57
N ASP A 108 -15.47 -2.41 5.10
CA ASP A 108 -15.26 -3.13 6.37
C ASP A 108 -13.99 -4.00 6.36
N ILE A 109 -13.70 -4.67 5.24
CA ILE A 109 -12.53 -5.54 5.09
C ILE A 109 -11.24 -4.71 5.19
N ILE A 110 -11.20 -3.55 4.53
CA ILE A 110 -10.03 -2.66 4.59
C ILE A 110 -9.90 -2.02 5.97
N ALA A 111 -11.01 -1.55 6.55
CA ALA A 111 -11.01 -0.94 7.87
C ALA A 111 -10.48 -1.90 8.94
N GLU A 112 -10.94 -3.16 8.92
CA GLU A 112 -10.45 -4.22 9.79
C GLU A 112 -8.96 -4.47 9.59
N ALA A 113 -8.49 -4.58 8.33
CA ALA A 113 -7.09 -4.82 8.02
C ALA A 113 -6.17 -3.68 8.51
N ILE A 114 -6.58 -2.42 8.32
CA ILE A 114 -5.85 -1.24 8.83
C ILE A 114 -5.81 -1.27 10.37
N SER A 115 -6.94 -1.58 11.03
CA SER A 115 -7.00 -1.64 12.50
C SER A 115 -6.09 -2.71 13.10
N LYS A 116 -5.82 -3.77 12.35
CA LYS A 116 -4.94 -4.88 12.74
C LYS A 116 -3.48 -4.68 12.31
N ASN A 117 -3.14 -3.54 11.73
CA ASN A 117 -1.83 -3.24 11.14
C ASN A 117 -1.37 -4.25 10.08
N ILE A 118 -2.32 -4.69 9.25
CA ILE A 118 -2.06 -5.68 8.19
C ILE A 118 -1.63 -4.99 6.89
N ILE A 119 -2.00 -3.72 6.65
CA ILE A 119 -1.72 -3.02 5.39
C ILE A 119 -0.58 -2.02 5.57
N ASN A 120 0.58 -2.36 5.04
CA ASN A 120 1.72 -1.45 4.96
C ASN A 120 1.70 -0.71 3.62
N LEU A 121 1.38 0.59 3.67
CA LEU A 121 1.42 1.44 2.49
C LEU A 121 2.78 2.16 2.37
N ARG A 122 3.40 2.07 1.20
CA ARG A 122 4.62 2.80 0.83
C ARG A 122 4.38 3.67 -0.40
N TYR A 123 5.23 4.66 -0.56
CA TYR A 123 5.16 5.59 -1.67
C TYR A 123 6.50 5.65 -2.38
N LEU A 124 6.48 5.61 -3.70
CA LEU A 124 7.66 5.77 -4.53
C LEU A 124 7.37 6.72 -5.68
N ASN A 125 8.14 7.79 -5.77
CA ASN A 125 8.02 8.70 -6.89
C ASN A 125 8.44 8.01 -8.19
N LYS A 126 7.73 8.27 -9.30
CA LYS A 126 8.11 7.72 -10.60
C LYS A 126 9.54 8.07 -11.03
N ASN A 127 10.09 9.16 -10.52
CA ASN A 127 11.44 9.63 -10.81
C ASN A 127 12.50 8.60 -10.40
N PHE A 128 12.20 7.71 -9.44
CA PHE A 128 13.03 6.58 -9.08
C PHE A 128 13.49 5.74 -10.28
N PHE A 129 12.65 5.57 -11.30
CA PHE A 129 12.95 4.69 -12.44
C PHE A 129 13.70 5.37 -13.59
N HIS A 130 13.88 6.69 -13.56
CA HIS A 130 14.43 7.43 -14.71
C HIS A 130 15.35 8.61 -14.36
N ASP A 131 15.41 9.01 -13.10
CA ASP A 131 16.32 10.02 -12.59
C ASP A 131 17.36 9.35 -11.68
N LYS A 132 18.61 9.34 -12.14
CA LYS A 132 19.74 8.73 -11.43
C LYS A 132 20.00 9.39 -10.08
N ILE A 133 19.89 10.72 -9.97
CA ILE A 133 20.11 11.45 -8.73
C ILE A 133 19.02 11.09 -7.72
N TYR A 134 17.77 11.04 -8.19
CA TYR A 134 16.65 10.64 -7.35
C TYR A 134 16.78 9.19 -6.87
N TYR A 135 17.12 8.27 -7.78
CA TYR A 135 17.39 6.86 -7.46
C TYR A 135 18.47 6.72 -6.37
N GLU A 136 19.64 7.35 -6.57
CA GLU A 136 20.74 7.29 -5.61
C GLU A 136 20.34 7.90 -4.26
N GLY A 137 19.59 8.99 -4.25
CA GLY A 137 19.06 9.62 -3.05
C GLY A 137 18.15 8.69 -2.24
N GLU A 138 17.25 7.97 -2.90
CA GLU A 138 16.35 7.02 -2.23
C GLU A 138 17.09 5.78 -1.71
N ILE A 139 18.08 5.28 -2.44
CA ILE A 139 18.94 4.17 -1.98
C ILE A 139 19.70 4.58 -0.71
N LEU A 140 20.25 5.80 -0.67
CA LEU A 140 21.00 6.31 0.49
C LEU A 140 20.12 6.53 1.74
N ARG A 141 18.85 6.87 1.56
CA ARG A 141 17.89 7.03 2.67
C ARG A 141 17.43 5.69 3.25
N ASN A 142 17.62 4.59 2.53
CA ASN A 142 17.22 3.26 2.99
C ASN A 142 18.35 2.59 3.79
N VAL A 143 17.99 1.95 4.91
CA VAL A 143 18.95 1.26 5.77
C VAL A 143 19.47 -0.04 5.14
N ASP A 144 18.68 -0.69 4.26
CA ASP A 144 19.16 -1.78 3.40
C ASP A 144 19.38 -1.24 1.99
N PRO A 145 20.65 -1.05 1.54
CA PRO A 145 20.96 -0.56 0.20
C PRO A 145 20.42 -1.46 -0.92
N LYS A 146 20.15 -2.74 -0.62
CA LYS A 146 19.60 -3.70 -1.56
C LYS A 146 18.09 -3.84 -1.45
N PHE A 147 17.43 -3.03 -0.62
CA PHE A 147 15.98 -3.11 -0.43
C PHE A 147 15.24 -3.00 -1.76
N PHE A 148 15.50 -1.93 -2.51
CA PHE A 148 14.81 -1.66 -3.77
C PHE A 148 15.05 -2.74 -4.82
N ASP A 149 16.29 -3.22 -4.96
CA ASP A 149 16.62 -4.33 -5.86
C ASP A 149 15.83 -5.61 -5.53
N LYS A 150 15.73 -5.93 -4.24
CA LYS A 150 15.04 -7.13 -3.77
C LYS A 150 13.53 -7.00 -3.92
N ILE A 151 12.91 -5.87 -3.56
CA ILE A 151 11.44 -5.77 -3.60
C ILE A 151 10.89 -5.95 -5.01
N PHE A 152 11.60 -5.45 -6.03
CA PHE A 152 11.15 -5.53 -7.42
C PHE A 152 11.36 -6.89 -8.07
N GLU A 153 12.09 -7.80 -7.43
CA GLU A 153 12.30 -9.15 -7.95
C GLU A 153 10.99 -9.93 -8.11
N TYR A 154 10.07 -9.75 -7.17
CA TYR A 154 8.80 -10.48 -7.08
C TYR A 154 7.59 -9.54 -7.01
N ALA A 155 7.79 -8.22 -7.18
CA ALA A 155 6.71 -7.25 -7.15
C ALA A 155 5.79 -7.38 -8.38
N LEU A 156 4.49 -7.22 -8.13
CA LEU A 156 3.42 -7.37 -9.10
C LEU A 156 2.61 -6.08 -9.18
N LEU A 157 2.33 -5.59 -10.38
CA LEU A 157 1.46 -4.45 -10.64
C LEU A 157 -0.01 -4.90 -10.62
N TRP A 158 -0.87 -3.99 -10.16
CA TRP A 158 -2.31 -4.10 -10.31
C TRP A 158 -2.71 -4.06 -11.79
N ASN A 159 -3.41 -5.08 -12.23
CA ASN A 159 -3.94 -5.21 -13.57
C ASN A 159 -5.44 -4.88 -13.57
N PRO A 160 -5.85 -3.74 -14.15
CA PRO A 160 -7.25 -3.33 -14.15
C PRO A 160 -8.15 -4.22 -15.03
N GLN A 161 -7.58 -4.99 -15.97
CA GLN A 161 -8.36 -5.88 -16.84
C GLN A 161 -8.77 -7.16 -16.12
N THR A 162 -7.93 -7.66 -15.20
CA THR A 162 -8.17 -8.90 -14.45
C THR A 162 -8.57 -8.65 -13.00
N GLU A 163 -8.51 -7.39 -12.53
CA GLU A 163 -8.64 -7.00 -11.13
C GLU A 163 -7.72 -7.81 -10.19
N ASN A 164 -6.49 -8.07 -10.63
CA ASN A 164 -5.50 -8.86 -9.89
C ASN A 164 -4.11 -8.21 -9.90
N TYR A 165 -3.23 -8.67 -9.01
CA TYR A 165 -1.80 -8.41 -9.10
C TYR A 165 -1.11 -9.55 -9.85
N ASP A 166 -0.91 -9.39 -11.16
CA ASP A 166 -0.40 -10.46 -12.02
C ASP A 166 0.61 -10.01 -13.08
N ILE A 167 0.93 -8.71 -13.16
CA ILE A 167 1.93 -8.18 -14.09
C ILE A 167 3.24 -7.95 -13.33
N PRO A 168 4.34 -8.65 -13.64
CA PRO A 168 5.65 -8.35 -13.05
C PRO A 168 6.07 -6.90 -13.29
N ILE A 169 6.51 -6.19 -12.24
CA ILE A 169 6.88 -4.78 -12.34
C ILE A 169 7.97 -4.51 -13.40
N LYS A 170 8.89 -5.46 -13.56
CA LYS A 170 10.00 -5.42 -14.53
C LYS A 170 9.53 -5.39 -15.97
N ASN A 171 8.27 -5.74 -16.26
CA ASN A 171 7.71 -5.64 -17.60
C ASN A 171 7.41 -4.18 -18.00
N LYS A 172 7.23 -3.29 -17.02
CA LYS A 172 6.91 -1.87 -17.24
C LYS A 172 8.09 -0.95 -16.91
N TYR A 173 8.81 -1.26 -15.84
CA TYR A 173 9.87 -0.41 -15.33
C TYR A 173 11.23 -1.08 -15.48
N ASN A 174 12.14 -0.38 -16.16
CA ASN A 174 13.55 -0.72 -16.16
C ASN A 174 14.17 -0.13 -14.89
N LEU A 175 14.73 -1.00 -14.05
CA LEU A 175 15.52 -0.54 -12.90
C LEU A 175 16.83 0.03 -13.43
N LEU A 176 17.13 1.28 -13.08
CA LEU A 176 18.44 1.87 -13.33
C LEU A 176 19.48 1.03 -12.58
N LYS A 177 20.50 0.56 -13.31
CA LYS A 177 21.64 -0.21 -12.78
C LYS A 177 22.87 0.66 -12.68
#